data_AF-A0A6J7PR95-F1
#
_entry.id   AF-A0A6J7PR95-F1
#
_cell.length_a   1.000
_cell.length_b   1.000
_cell.length_c   1.000
_cell.angle_alpha   90.00
_cell.angle_beta   90.00
_cell.angle_gamma   90.00
#
_symmetry.space_group_name_H-M   'P 1'
#
loop_
_entity.id
_entity.type
_entity.pdbx_description
1 polymer ?
#
loop_
_entity_poly.entity_id
_entity_poly.type
_entity_poly.pdbx_seq_one_letter_code
_entity_poly.pdbx_strand_id
1 'polypeptide(L)' 'MHHVGMYIGNGKMVHAANPNEGVVITDVLGPWYNRYFTGVGRVLG' A
#
# COMPACT_ATOMS: atom_id res chain seq x y z
N MET A 1 -5.04 7.91 -9.64
CA MET A 1 -4.83 7.15 -8.39
C MET A 1 -5.57 5.83 -8.57
N HIS A 2 -4.87 4.72 -8.82
CA HIS A 2 -5.53 3.44 -9.15
C HIS A 2 -5.40 2.37 -8.06
N HIS A 3 -4.73 2.68 -6.95
CA HIS A 3 -4.44 1.74 -5.86
C HIS A 3 -4.37 2.46 -4.52
N VAL A 4 -4.80 1.78 -3.46
CA VAL A 4 -4.66 2.23 -2.07
C VAL A 4 -4.26 1.05 -1.20
N GLY A 5 -3.55 1.34 -0.11
CA GLY A 5 -3.19 0.37 0.92
C GLY A 5 -3.23 1.02 2.29
N MET A 6 -3.36 0.22 3.34
CA MET A 6 -3.35 0.69 4.72
C MET A 6 -1.99 0.41 5.34
N TYR A 7 -1.33 1.46 5.82
CA TYR A 7 -0.08 1.32 6.58
C TYR A 7 -0.34 0.61 7.90
N ILE A 8 0.48 -0.40 8.20
CA ILE A 8 0.34 -1.23 9.40
C ILE A 8 1.59 -1.22 10.30
N GLY A 9 2.53 -0.32 10.04
CA GLY A 9 3.79 -0.22 10.80
C GLY A 9 4.97 -0.88 10.08
N ASN A 10 6.19 -0.61 10.59
CA ASN A 10 7.45 -1.19 10.12
C ASN A 10 7.68 -1.09 8.61
N GLY A 11 7.23 0.00 7.97
CA GLY A 11 7.37 0.17 6.53
C GLY A 11 6.46 -0.72 5.67
N LYS A 12 5.51 -1.44 6.28
CA LYS A 12 4.59 -2.37 5.60
C LYS A 12 3.17 -1.80 5.46
N MET A 13 2.46 -2.29 4.45
CA MET A 13 1.05 -2.05 4.24
C MET A 13 0.29 -3.35 3.95
N VAL A 14 -0.99 -3.39 4.33
CA VAL A 14 -1.95 -4.38 3.82
C VAL A 14 -2.74 -3.77 2.67
N HIS A 15 -2.90 -4.52 1.58
CA HIS A 15 -3.66 -4.06 0.40
C HIS A 15 -4.11 -5.24 -0.47
N ALA A 16 -5.07 -4.99 -1.37
CA ALA A 16 -5.45 -5.95 -2.41
C ALA A 16 -4.55 -5.73 -3.65
N ALA A 17 -3.56 -6.59 -3.89
CA ALA A 17 -2.49 -6.36 -4.86
C ALA A 17 -2.94 -6.34 -6.32
N ASN A 18 -3.71 -7.34 -6.71
CA ASN A 18 -4.27 -7.52 -8.05
C ASN A 18 -5.26 -8.70 -8.01
N PRO A 19 -6.06 -8.94 -9.07
CA PRO A 19 -7.05 -10.01 -9.09
C PRO A 19 -6.49 -11.43 -8.91
N ASN A 20 -5.21 -11.67 -9.20
CA ASN A 20 -4.59 -12.99 -9.10
C ASN A 20 -3.98 -13.27 -7.72
N GLU A 21 -3.51 -12.24 -7.02
CA GLU A 21 -2.75 -12.38 -5.77
C GLU A 21 -3.60 -12.13 -4.52
N GLY A 22 -4.65 -11.31 -4.64
CA GLY A 22 -5.57 -11.03 -3.52
C GLY A 22 -4.98 -10.08 -2.46
N VAL A 23 -5.29 -10.33 -1.19
CA VAL A 23 -4.87 -9.46 -0.06
C VAL A 23 -3.52 -9.92 0.48
N VAL A 24 -2.56 -9.00 0.53
CA VAL A 24 -1.18 -9.29 0.94
C VAL A 24 -0.61 -8.19 1.81
N ILE A 25 0.53 -8.49 2.46
CA ILE A 25 1.35 -7.52 3.19
C ILE A 25 2.67 -7.34 2.44
N THR A 26 2.97 -6.10 2.04
CA THR A 26 4.21 -5.75 1.32
C THR A 26 4.83 -4.48 1.87
N ASP A 27 6.06 -4.16 1.43
CA ASP A 27 6.69 -2.87 1.68
C ASP A 27 5.91 -1.73 1.00
N VAL A 28 5.61 -0.67 1.76
CA VAL A 28 4.90 0.53 1.27
C VAL A 28 5.70 1.23 0.17
N LEU A 29 7.02 1.22 0.29
CA LEU A 29 7.95 1.84 -0.66
C LEU A 29 8.83 0.78 -1.36
N GLY A 30 8.27 -0.40 -1.63
CA GLY A 30 8.91 -1.39 -2.50
C GLY A 30 9.11 -0.85 -3.93
N PRO A 31 9.92 -1.51 -4.77
CA PRO A 31 10.39 -0.96 -6.06
C PRO A 31 9.28 -0.42 -6.98
N TRP A 32 8.15 -1.13 -7.08
CA TRP A 32 7.01 -0.69 -7.88
C TRP A 32 6.23 0.43 -7.19
N TYR A 33 5.87 0.25 -5.90
CA TYR A 33 5.08 1.23 -5.15
C TYR A 33 5.77 2.57 -4.95
N ASN A 34 7.10 2.59 -4.77
CA ASN A 34 7.87 3.82 -4.63
C ASN A 34 7.79 4.70 -5.89
N ARG A 35 7.77 4.10 -7.08
CA ARG A 35 7.68 4.84 -8.34
C ARG A 35 6.32 5.52 -8.54
N TYR A 36 5.25 4.93 -8.00
CA TYR A 36 3.87 5.41 -8.16
C TYR A 36 3.31 6.00 -6.87
N PHE A 37 4.17 6.29 -5.90
CA PHE A 37 3.74 6.87 -4.64
C PHE A 37 3.23 8.29 -4.85
N THR A 38 2.02 8.57 -4.39
CA THR A 38 1.35 9.85 -4.60
C THR A 38 1.00 10.59 -3.31
N GLY A 39 1.04 9.93 -2.15
CA GLY A 39 0.80 10.56 -0.86
C GLY A 39 0.23 9.62 0.19
N VAL A 40 -0.02 10.18 1.37
CA VAL A 40 -0.65 9.50 2.51
C VAL A 40 -1.74 10.37 3.12
N GLY A 41 -2.74 9.74 3.73
CA GLY A 41 -3.80 10.40 4.49
C GLY A 41 -4.16 9.59 5.74
N ARG A 42 -4.60 10.28 6.80
CA ARG A 42 -5.11 9.68 8.03
C ARG A 42 -6.61 9.95 8.13
N VAL A 43 -7.40 8.88 8.31
CA VAL A 43 -8.86 8.96 8.45
C VAL A 43 -9.29 8.84 9.93
N LEU A 44 -8.48 8.18 10.76
CA LEU A 44 -8.75 8.05 12.20
C LEU A 44 -8.44 9.37 12.94
N GLY A 45 -9.39 9.84 13.74
CA GLY A 45 -9.32 11.03 14.59
C GLY A 45 -9.70 10.73 16.03
#